data_AF-K1PN65-F1
#
_entry.id   AF-K1PN65-F1
#
_cell.length_a   1.000
_cell.length_b   1.000
_cell.length_c   1.000
_cell.angle_alpha   90.00
_cell.angle_beta   90.00
_cell.angle_gamma   90.00
#
_symmetry.space_group_name_H-M   'P 1'
#
loop_
_entity.id
_entity.type
_entity.pdbx_description
1 polymer ?
#
loop_
_entity_poly.entity_id
_entity_poly.type
_entity_poly.pdbx_seq_one_letter_code
_entity_poly.pdbx_strand_id
1 'polypeptide(L)'
;MLADRLHLFPLFIVIYVPVSFCITYIIAVANKHVEPGFPYISDTGTLPPESCVFGQLLNIGAVVGKLLIDLCIVIYQVQSVNENHVVF
;
A
#
# COMPACT_ATOMS: atom_id res chain seq x y z
N MET A 1 -19.29 11.74 1.12
CA MET A 1 -18.35 12.55 0.28
C MET A 1 -16.86 12.16 0.42
N LEU A 2 -16.35 11.65 1.56
CA LEU A 2 -15.09 10.88 1.58
C LEU A 2 -15.25 9.47 2.19
N ALA A 3 -16.20 9.26 3.11
CA ALA A 3 -16.53 7.93 3.64
C ALA A 3 -16.98 6.92 2.56
N ASP A 4 -17.67 7.38 1.52
CA ASP A 4 -18.04 6.56 0.35
C ASP A 4 -16.81 6.08 -0.46
N ARG A 5 -15.65 6.70 -0.21
CA ARG A 5 -14.37 6.38 -0.85
C ARG A 5 -13.54 5.37 -0.06
N LEU A 6 -14.16 4.58 0.83
CA LEU A 6 -13.50 3.45 1.49
C LEU A 6 -12.85 2.47 0.50
N HIS A 7 -13.39 2.39 -0.73
CA HIS A 7 -12.81 1.64 -1.85
C HIS A 7 -11.43 2.14 -2.31
N LEU A 8 -10.98 3.32 -1.89
CA LEU A 8 -9.61 3.80 -2.17
C LEU A 8 -8.55 2.96 -1.45
N PHE A 9 -8.87 2.38 -0.29
CA PHE A 9 -7.95 1.52 0.42
C PHE A 9 -7.62 0.22 -0.34
N PRO A 10 -8.59 -0.61 -0.77
CA PRO A 10 -8.27 -1.78 -1.58
C PRO A 10 -7.64 -1.41 -2.93
N LEU A 11 -8.07 -0.29 -3.55
CA LEU A 11 -7.44 0.22 -4.79
C LEU A 11 -5.96 0.56 -4.57
N PHE A 12 -5.64 1.23 -3.47
CA PHE A 12 -4.27 1.57 -3.10
C PHE A 12 -3.41 0.31 -2.98
N ILE A 13 -3.89 -0.73 -2.28
CA ILE A 13 -3.14 -1.99 -2.13
C ILE A 13 -2.90 -2.69 -3.47
N VAL A 14 -3.94 -2.77 -4.32
CA VAL A 14 -3.87 -3.42 -5.64
C VAL A 14 -2.86 -2.74 -6.58
N ILE A 15 -2.61 -1.44 -6.41
CA ILE A 15 -1.61 -0.72 -7.21
C ILE A 15 -0.24 -0.73 -6.51
N TYR A 16 -0.21 -0.43 -5.22
CA TYR A 16 1.02 -0.18 -4.47
C TYR A 16 1.89 -1.44 -4.32
N VAL A 17 1.28 -2.59 -4.03
CA VAL A 17 2.03 -3.84 -3.82
C VAL A 17 2.68 -4.32 -5.12
N PRO A 18 1.98 -4.41 -6.27
CA PRO A 18 2.62 -4.77 -7.53
C PRO A 18 3.68 -3.77 -7.98
N VAL A 19 3.47 -2.46 -7.79
CA VAL A 19 4.50 -1.45 -8.12
C VAL A 19 5.75 -1.67 -7.27
N SER A 20 5.59 -1.90 -5.97
CA SER A 20 6.72 -2.18 -5.07
C SER A 20 7.49 -3.42 -5.49
N PHE A 21 6.76 -4.46 -5.90
CA PHE A 21 7.33 -5.70 -6.40
C PHE A 21 8.06 -5.54 -7.73
N CYS A 22 7.51 -4.78 -8.68
CA CYS A 22 8.17 -4.47 -9.95
C CYS A 22 9.49 -3.72 -9.74
N ILE A 23 9.51 -2.74 -8.83
CA ILE A 23 10.72 -1.98 -8.50
C ILE A 23 11.82 -2.92 -7.97
N THR A 24 11.49 -3.81 -7.03
CA THR A 24 12.49 -4.69 -6.41
C THR A 24 12.94 -5.79 -7.36
N TYR A 25 12.08 -6.25 -8.27
CA TYR A 25 12.47 -7.14 -9.35
C TYR A 25 13.46 -6.50 -10.33
N ILE A 26 13.23 -5.25 -10.74
CA ILE A 26 14.16 -4.52 -11.62
C ILE A 26 15.54 -4.40 -10.95
N ILE A 27 15.57 -4.11 -9.64
CA ILE A 27 16.83 -4.05 -8.87
C ILE A 27 17.51 -5.43 -8.84
N ALA A 28 16.77 -6.51 -8.59
CA ALA A 28 17.31 -7.87 -8.55
C ALA A 28 17.92 -8.30 -9.90
N VAL A 29 17.24 -7.99 -11.01
CA VAL A 29 17.75 -8.27 -12.38
C VAL A 29 19.00 -7.44 -12.67
N ALA A 30 19.01 -6.15 -12.32
CA ALA A 30 20.16 -5.27 -12.52
C ALA A 30 21.41 -5.76 -11.75
N ASN A 31 21.20 -6.34 -10.56
CA ASN A 31 22.26 -6.90 -9.72
C ASN A 31 22.63 -8.36 -10.08
N LYS A 32 21.99 -8.96 -11.08
CA LYS A 32 22.15 -10.37 -11.47
C LYS A 32 21.84 -11.37 -10.34
N HIS A 33 20.98 -10.98 -9.40
CA HIS A 33 20.49 -11.87 -8.34
C HIS A 33 19.42 -12.84 -8.86
N VAL A 34 18.72 -12.46 -9.93
CA VAL A 34 17.71 -13.28 -10.60
C VAL A 34 17.88 -13.21 -12.12
N GLU A 35 17.53 -14.29 -12.81
CA GLU A 35 17.49 -14.28 -14.26
C GLU A 35 16.27 -13.49 -14.78
N PRO A 36 16.42 -12.74 -15.88
CA PRO A 36 15.30 -12.04 -16.51
C PRO A 36 14.31 -13.06 -17.07
N GLY A 37 13.05 -12.97 -16.63
CA GLY A 37 12.03 -13.96 -16.92
C GLY A 37 10.74 -13.65 -16.17
N PHE A 38 10.21 -14.62 -15.43
CA PHE A 38 9.05 -14.40 -14.58
C PHE A 38 9.49 -13.78 -13.25
N PRO A 39 8.89 -12.65 -12.83
CA PRO A 39 9.25 -12.04 -11.56
C PRO A 39 8.65 -12.86 -10.41
N TYR A 40 9.51 -13.57 -9.67
CA TYR A 40 9.13 -14.27 -8.44
C TYR A 40 9.39 -13.40 -7.21
N ILE A 41 8.36 -13.25 -6.38
CA ILE A 41 8.44 -12.43 -5.16
C ILE A 41 9.39 -13.00 -4.11
N SER A 42 9.47 -14.32 -4.02
CA SER A 42 10.43 -15.02 -3.15
C SER A 42 11.87 -14.63 -3.45
N ASP A 43 12.22 -14.54 -4.73
CA ASP A 43 13.61 -14.37 -5.15
C ASP A 43 14.07 -12.94 -4.83
N THR A 44 13.22 -11.95 -5.11
CA THR A 44 13.47 -10.54 -4.75
C THR A 44 13.48 -10.28 -3.24
N GLY A 45 12.95 -11.22 -2.43
CA GLY A 45 12.96 -11.12 -0.97
C GLY A 45 14.23 -11.67 -0.31
N THR A 46 15.16 -12.25 -1.07
CA THR A 46 16.25 -13.06 -0.52
C THR A 46 17.51 -12.25 -0.23
N LEU A 47 17.90 -11.35 -1.13
CA LEU A 47 19.20 -10.68 -1.09
C LEU A 47 19.07 -9.15 -0.95
N PRO A 48 19.94 -8.49 -0.18
CA PRO A 48 20.10 -7.05 -0.25
C PRO A 48 20.72 -6.63 -1.60
N PRO A 49 20.38 -5.46 -2.15
CA PRO A 49 19.57 -4.39 -1.56
C PRO A 49 18.05 -4.54 -1.77
N GLU A 50 17.59 -5.37 -2.71
CA GLU A 50 16.17 -5.45 -3.11
C GLU A 50 15.24 -5.91 -1.99
N SER A 51 15.67 -6.83 -1.12
CA SER A 51 14.87 -7.31 0.00
C SER A 51 14.64 -6.20 1.03
N CYS A 52 15.66 -5.38 1.30
CA CYS A 52 15.57 -4.23 2.18
C CYS A 52 14.66 -3.14 1.59
N VAL A 53 14.80 -2.86 0.29
CA VAL A 53 13.94 -1.89 -0.41
C VAL A 53 12.49 -2.36 -0.41
N PHE A 54 12.24 -3.64 -0.66
CA PHE A 54 10.89 -4.22 -0.61
C PHE A 54 10.28 -4.06 0.78
N GLY A 55 11.02 -4.43 1.84
CA GLY A 55 10.57 -4.24 3.21
C GLY A 55 10.27 -2.78 3.54
N GLN A 56 11.10 -1.84 3.08
CA GLN A 56 10.87 -0.42 3.30
C GLN A 56 9.62 0.10 2.58
N LEU A 57 9.39 -0.35 1.33
CA LEU A 57 8.17 -0.04 0.59
C LEU A 57 6.94 -0.59 1.32
N LEU A 58 6.97 -1.84 1.79
CA LEU A 58 5.86 -2.39 2.57
C LEU A 58 5.59 -1.60 3.86
N ASN A 59 6.63 -1.18 4.58
CA ASN A 59 6.49 -0.37 5.78
C ASN A 59 5.84 0.99 5.48
N ILE A 60 6.29 1.67 4.43
CA ILE A 60 5.71 2.95 3.99
C ILE A 60 4.24 2.75 3.58
N GLY A 61 3.96 1.71 2.79
CA GLY A 61 2.61 1.33 2.38
C GLY A 61 1.69 1.07 3.56
N ALA A 62 2.17 0.39 4.60
CA ALA A 62 1.41 0.12 5.82
C ALA A 62 1.08 1.42 6.58
N VAL A 63 2.04 2.34 6.71
CA VAL A 63 1.81 3.64 7.35
C VAL A 63 0.79 4.46 6.56
N VAL A 64 0.94 4.56 5.23
CA VAL A 64 0.00 5.29 4.37
C VAL A 64 -1.39 4.66 4.44
N GLY A 65 -1.48 3.32 4.34
CA GLY A 65 -2.75 2.59 4.43
C GLY A 65 -3.46 2.84 5.76
N LYS A 66 -2.73 2.83 6.87
CA LYS A 66 -3.28 3.16 8.20
C LYS A 66 -3.80 4.59 8.25
N LEU A 67 -3.04 5.57 7.74
CA LEU A 67 -3.48 6.97 7.73
C LEU A 67 -4.75 7.17 6.89
N LEU A 68 -4.87 6.48 5.74
CA LEU A 68 -6.06 6.53 4.91
C LEU A 68 -7.29 5.96 5.64
N ILE A 69 -7.12 4.83 6.34
CA ILE A 69 -8.20 4.21 7.13
C ILE A 69 -8.60 5.14 8.28
N ASP A 70 -7.65 5.62 9.07
CA ASP A 70 -7.91 6.50 10.22
C ASP A 70 -8.63 7.78 9.79
N LEU A 71 -8.22 8.39 8.68
CA LEU A 71 -8.88 9.56 8.10
C LEU A 71 -10.32 9.24 7.66
N CYS A 72 -10.54 8.10 7.01
CA CYS A 72 -11.89 7.67 6.61
C CYS A 72 -12.79 7.47 7.83
N ILE A 73 -12.26 6.88 8.91
CA ILE A 73 -12.99 6.68 10.16
C ILE A 73 -13.38 8.02 10.77
N VAL A 74 -12.44 8.96 10.94
CA VAL A 74 -12.73 10.27 11.54
C VAL A 74 -13.81 11.02 10.75
N ILE A 75 -13.73 11.00 9.42
CA ILE A 75 -14.73 11.67 8.58
C ILE A 75 -16.10 11.01 8.73
N TYR A 76 -16.15 9.68 8.77
CA TYR A 76 -17.40 8.96 9.01
C TYR A 76 -18.03 9.33 10.36
N GLN A 77 -17.22 9.44 11.43
CA GLN A 77 -17.71 9.86 12.75
C GLN A 77 -18.23 11.31 12.74
N VAL A 78 -17.56 12.23 12.03
CA VAL A 78 -18.03 13.62 11.92
C VAL A 78 -19.36 13.70 11.18
N GLN A 79 -19.51 12.93 10.09
CA GLN A 79 -20.76 12.86 9.34
C GLN A 79 -21.90 12.31 10.20
N SER A 80 -21.65 11.24 10.96
CA SER A 80 -22.68 10.65 11.82
C SER A 80 -23.12 11.61 12.94
N VAL A 81 -22.19 12.33 13.57
CA VAL A 81 -22.52 13.34 14.58
C VAL A 81 -23.33 14.50 13.98
N ASN A 82 -22.94 15.00 12.80
CA ASN A 82 -23.66 16.10 12.15
C ASN A 82 -25.08 15.70 11.74
N GLU A 83 -25.29 14.49 11.22
CA GLU A 83 -26.64 14.00 10.92
C GLU A 83 -27.52 13.92 12.16
N ASN A 84 -26.98 13.49 13.31
CA ASN A 84 -27.75 13.46 14.55
C ASN A 84 -28.16 14.86 15.03
N HIS A 85 -27.29 15.88 14.90
CA HIS A 85 -27.63 17.25 15.33
C HIS A 85 -28.67 17.95 14.43
N VAL A 86 -28.86 17.51 13.17
CA VAL A 86 -29.87 18.09 12.26
C VAL A 86 -31.28 17.51 12.53
N VAL A 87 -31.38 16.39 13.25
CA VAL A 87 -32.63 15.68 13.51
C VAL A 87 -33.28 16.08 14.86
N PHE A 88 -32.57 16.81 15.72
CA PHE A 88 -33.10 17.44 16.93
C PHE A 88 -33.37 18.93 16.72
#